data_AF-A0A926XL88-F1
#
_entry.id   AF-A0A926XL88-F1
#
_cell.length_a   1.000
_cell.length_b   1.000
_cell.length_c   1.000
_cell.angle_alpha   90.00
_cell.angle_beta   90.00
_cell.angle_gamma   90.00
#
_symmetry.space_group_name_H-M   'P 1'
#
loop_
_entity.id
_entity.type
_entity.pdbx_description
1 polymer ?
#
loop_
_entity_poly.entity_id
_entity_poly.type
_entity_poly.pdbx_seq_one_letter_code
_entity_poly.pdbx_strand_id
1 'polypeptide(L)'
;MLAASSEFEQLKFSRRQTIGIPGRGFLYFASPEDVILNKLLWGQASQSEKQWRDVLGILKIQTTHLDVDYLCDWGERLGVSSNLLQAFEQAGLAD
;
A
#
# COMPACT_ATOMS: atom_id res chain seq x y z
N MET A 1 18.25 10.02 -12.20
CA MET A 1 18.12 11.38 -11.59
C MET A 1 16.72 11.86 -11.90
N LEU A 2 15.88 11.95 -10.88
CA LEU A 2 14.65 12.77 -10.73
C LEU A 2 13.91 12.17 -9.52
N ALA A 3 14.33 12.58 -8.33
CA ALA A 3 13.59 12.35 -7.11
C ALA A 3 12.32 13.19 -7.20
N ALA A 4 11.20 12.56 -7.58
CA ALA A 4 9.90 13.19 -7.47
C ALA A 4 9.59 13.32 -5.98
N SER A 5 9.84 14.51 -5.47
CA SER A 5 9.50 15.00 -4.14
C SER A 5 7.99 15.08 -3.98
N SER A 6 7.30 13.94 -3.91
CA SER A 6 5.90 13.91 -3.49
C SER A 6 5.86 13.82 -1.96
N GLU A 7 4.89 14.50 -1.34
CA GLU A 7 4.56 14.35 0.09
C GLU A 7 4.38 12.88 0.48
N PHE A 8 3.93 12.04 -0.45
CA PHE A 8 3.81 10.59 -0.31
C PHE A 8 5.15 9.91 -0.04
N GLU A 9 6.21 10.26 -0.78
CA GLU A 9 7.54 9.69 -0.56
C GLU A 9 8.14 10.15 0.79
N GLN A 10 7.82 11.35 1.25
CA GLN A 10 8.25 11.85 2.57
C GLN A 10 7.52 11.16 3.73
N LEU A 11 6.20 10.97 3.62
CA LEU A 11 5.40 10.27 4.64
C LEU A 11 5.74 8.78 4.72
N LYS A 12 6.00 8.15 3.58
CA LYS A 12 6.54 6.78 3.47
C LYS A 12 7.95 6.66 4.07
N PHE A 13 8.72 7.76 4.11
CA PHE A 13 9.99 7.81 4.84
C PHE A 13 9.77 7.91 6.36
N SER A 14 8.73 8.60 6.82
CA SER A 14 8.45 8.81 8.24
C SER A 14 7.80 7.60 8.94
N ARG A 15 7.10 6.72 8.20
CA ARG A 15 6.40 5.53 8.75
C ARG A 15 7.20 4.22 8.67
N ARG A 16 8.50 4.28 8.33
CA ARG A 16 9.33 3.08 8.15
C ARG A 16 9.47 2.26 9.44
N GLN A 17 8.91 1.05 9.41
CA GLN A 17 9.29 0.01 10.36
C GLN A 17 10.77 -0.33 10.16
N THR A 18 11.56 -0.02 11.17
CA THR A 18 13.00 -0.27 11.16
C THR A 18 13.25 -1.64 11.75
N ILE A 19 13.43 -2.65 10.89
CA ILE A 19 13.96 -3.94 11.34
C ILE A 19 15.48 -3.81 11.35
N GLY A 20 16.06 -3.78 12.55
CA GLY A 20 17.51 -3.84 12.72
C GLY A 20 18.00 -5.23 12.36
N ILE A 21 18.81 -5.35 11.29
CA ILE A 21 19.52 -6.58 10.99
C ILE A 21 20.89 -6.51 11.69
N PRO A 22 21.20 -7.43 12.63
CA PRO A 22 22.50 -7.45 13.29
C PRO A 22 23.62 -7.51 12.25
N GLY A 23 24.50 -6.50 12.27
CA GLY A 23 25.66 -6.40 11.39
C GLY A 23 25.42 -5.87 9.97
N ARG A 24 24.18 -5.47 9.60
CA ARG A 24 23.87 -4.97 8.23
C ARG A 24 23.14 -3.62 8.15
N GLY A 25 22.79 -3.01 9.28
CA GLY A 25 22.12 -1.70 9.33
C GLY A 25 20.59 -1.79 9.29
N PHE A 26 19.94 -0.68 8.94
CA PHE A 26 18.49 -0.52 8.94
C PHE A 26 17.91 -0.73 7.54
N LEU A 27 16.95 -1.66 7.40
CA LEU A 27 16.16 -1.80 6.18
C LEU A 27 14.86 -1.02 6.31
N TYR A 28 14.51 -0.31 5.25
CA TYR A 28 13.27 0.43 5.12
C TYR A 28 12.21 -0.47 4.47
N PHE A 29 11.33 -1.07 5.28
CA PHE A 29 10.19 -1.81 4.73
C PHE A 29 9.03 -0.86 4.43
N ALA A 30 8.45 -0.99 3.24
CA ALA A 30 7.15 -0.39 2.94
C ALA A 30 6.10 -1.08 3.80
N SER A 31 5.21 -0.29 4.43
CA SER A 31 4.10 -0.85 5.17
C SER A 31 3.19 -1.68 4.24
N PRO A 32 2.46 -2.68 4.76
CA PRO A 32 1.47 -3.41 3.97
C PRO A 32 0.52 -2.48 3.22
N GLU A 33 0.14 -1.36 3.82
CA GLU A 33 -0.69 -0.30 3.27
C GLU A 33 -0.01 0.39 2.08
N ASP A 34 1.26 0.77 2.21
CA ASP A 34 2.02 1.38 1.12
C ASP A 34 2.22 0.39 -0.05
N VAL A 35 2.35 -0.91 0.24
CA VAL A 35 2.44 -1.95 -0.79
C VAL A 35 1.10 -2.08 -1.53
N ILE A 36 -0.03 -2.05 -0.82
CA ILE A 36 -1.38 -2.06 -1.42
C ILE A 36 -1.55 -0.85 -2.33
N LEU A 37 -1.32 0.36 -1.83
CA LEU A 37 -1.51 1.61 -2.58
C LEU A 37 -0.64 1.66 -3.84
N ASN A 38 0.64 1.27 -3.74
CA ASN A 38 1.53 1.20 -4.91
C ASN A 38 1.06 0.18 -5.94
N LYS A 39 0.59 -0.99 -5.52
CA LYS A 39 0.09 -2.02 -6.42
C LYS A 39 -1.19 -1.58 -7.13
N LEU A 40 -2.08 -0.88 -6.43
CA LEU A 40 -3.29 -0.30 -7.02
C LEU A 40 -2.94 0.79 -8.04
N LEU A 41 -2.02 1.69 -7.71
CA LEU A 41 -1.58 2.77 -8.59
C LEU A 41 -0.94 2.23 -9.89
N TRP A 42 -0.07 1.23 -9.78
CA TRP A 42 0.54 0.60 -10.96
C TRP A 42 -0.44 -0.32 -11.71
N GLY A 43 -1.34 -0.99 -10.98
CA GLY A 43 -2.40 -1.81 -11.54
C GLY A 43 -3.38 -1.01 -12.39
N GLN A 44 -3.71 0.21 -11.99
CA GLN A 44 -4.59 1.12 -12.72
C GLN A 44 -4.06 1.44 -14.13
N ALA A 45 -2.75 1.65 -14.26
CA ALA A 45 -2.13 1.95 -15.56
C ALA A 45 -1.92 0.69 -16.44
N SER A 46 -1.75 -0.48 -15.82
CA SER A 46 -1.37 -1.72 -16.53
C SER A 46 -2.50 -2.75 -16.69
N GLN A 47 -3.63 -2.55 -16.02
CA GLN A 47 -4.74 -3.52 -15.90
C GLN A 47 -4.26 -4.94 -15.50
N SER A 48 -3.22 -5.02 -14.67
CA SER A 48 -2.57 -6.29 -14.34
C SER A 48 -3.36 -7.08 -13.29
N GLU A 49 -3.96 -8.21 -13.71
CA GLU A 49 -4.63 -9.16 -12.81
C GLU A 49 -3.71 -9.74 -11.73
N LYS A 50 -2.39 -9.82 -11.99
CA LYS A 50 -1.41 -10.29 -11.00
C LYS A 50 -1.30 -9.31 -9.83
N GLN A 51 -1.22 -8.02 -10.11
CA GLN A 51 -1.16 -7.00 -9.05
C GLN A 51 -2.45 -6.97 -8.25
N TRP A 52 -3.59 -7.14 -8.91
CA TRP A 52 -4.89 -7.25 -8.26
C TRP A 52 -4.95 -8.42 -7.28
N ARG A 53 -4.53 -9.63 -7.71
CA ARG A 53 -4.48 -10.80 -6.83
C ARG A 53 -3.54 -10.61 -5.65
N ASP A 54 -2.40 -9.95 -5.85
CA ASP A 54 -1.47 -9.65 -4.76
C ASP A 54 -2.11 -8.71 -3.72
N VAL A 55 -2.82 -7.66 -4.16
CA VAL A 55 -3.56 -6.75 -3.25
C VAL A 55 -4.58 -7.51 -2.43
N LEU A 56 -5.42 -8.33 -3.07
CA LEU A 56 -6.41 -9.15 -2.37
C LEU A 56 -5.76 -10.12 -1.36
N GLY A 57 -4.62 -10.70 -1.72
CA GLY A 57 -3.86 -11.57 -0.82
C GLY A 57 -3.36 -10.85 0.42
N ILE A 58 -2.80 -9.64 0.26
CA ILE A 58 -2.32 -8.83 1.39
C ILE A 58 -3.50 -8.43 2.29
N LEU A 59 -4.60 -7.94 1.69
CA LEU A 59 -5.80 -7.54 2.42
C LEU A 59 -6.35 -8.68 3.28
N LYS A 60 -6.46 -9.90 2.73
CA LYS A 60 -6.98 -11.08 3.43
C LYS A 60 -6.08 -11.60 4.56
N ILE A 61 -4.76 -11.39 4.45
CA ILE A 61 -3.80 -11.85 5.47
C ILE A 61 -3.63 -10.83 6.60
N GLN A 62 -3.76 -9.53 6.29
CA GLN A 62 -3.45 -8.42 7.19
C GLN A 62 -4.70 -7.76 7.81
N THR A 63 -5.88 -8.37 7.70
CA THR A 63 -7.18 -7.79 8.04
C THR A 63 -7.26 -7.09 9.41
N THR A 64 -6.59 -7.59 10.44
CA THR A 64 -6.61 -7.01 11.80
C THR A 64 -5.52 -5.98 12.09
N HIS A 65 -4.57 -5.78 11.17
CA HIS A 65 -3.41 -4.90 11.38
C HIS A 65 -3.31 -3.75 10.38
N LEU A 66 -4.26 -3.64 9.44
CA LEU A 66 -4.27 -2.58 8.44
C LEU A 66 -4.83 -1.26 9.00
N ASP A 67 -4.12 -0.18 8.76
CA ASP A 67 -4.58 1.20 8.96
C ASP A 67 -5.54 1.59 7.81
N VAL A 68 -6.82 1.27 7.98
CA VAL A 68 -7.87 1.52 6.98
C VAL A 68 -8.04 3.01 6.72
N ASP A 69 -7.98 3.84 7.75
CA ASP A 69 -8.07 5.29 7.61
C ASP A 69 -6.95 5.82 6.71
N TYR A 70 -5.71 5.35 6.90
CA TYR A 70 -4.59 5.70 6.03
C TYR A 70 -4.77 5.22 4.59
N LEU A 71 -5.28 3.99 4.38
CA LEU A 71 -5.56 3.46 3.06
C LEU A 71 -6.61 4.30 2.32
N CYS A 72 -7.68 4.71 2.99
CA CYS A 72 -8.72 5.56 2.42
C CYS A 72 -8.18 6.96 2.09
N ASP A 73 -7.50 7.60 3.03
CA ASP A 73 -6.98 8.97 2.89
C ASP A 73 -5.98 9.06 1.73
N TRP A 74 -5.11 8.06 1.58
CA TRP A 74 -4.18 8.00 0.45
C TRP A 74 -4.80 7.46 -0.83
N GLY A 75 -5.77 6.56 -0.74
CA GLY A 75 -6.52 6.08 -1.90
C GLY A 75 -7.17 7.23 -2.65
N GLU A 76 -7.77 8.18 -1.91
CA GLU A 76 -8.32 9.42 -2.47
C GLU A 76 -7.25 10.31 -3.11
N ARG A 77 -6.18 10.61 -2.37
CA ARG A 77 -5.09 11.48 -2.87
C ARG A 77 -4.40 10.92 -4.11
N LEU A 78 -4.31 9.59 -4.24
CA LEU A 78 -3.69 8.90 -5.36
C LEU A 78 -4.67 8.56 -6.50
N GLY A 79 -5.97 8.81 -6.33
CA GLY A 79 -6.99 8.52 -7.35
C GLY A 79 -7.26 7.03 -7.57
N VAL A 80 -7.01 6.19 -6.55
CA VAL A 80 -7.21 4.74 -6.58
C VAL A 80 -8.32 4.27 -5.63
N SER A 81 -9.09 5.18 -5.05
CA SER A 81 -10.15 4.87 -4.08
C SER A 81 -11.17 3.88 -4.62
N SER A 82 -11.59 4.00 -5.89
CA SER A 82 -12.53 3.05 -6.50
C SER A 82 -11.96 1.63 -6.57
N ASN A 83 -10.68 1.51 -6.92
CA ASN A 83 -9.99 0.22 -6.95
C ASN A 83 -9.77 -0.33 -5.54
N LEU A 84 -9.49 0.53 -4.56
CA LEU A 84 -9.33 0.15 -3.17
C LEU A 84 -10.65 -0.38 -2.58
N LEU A 85 -11.77 0.32 -2.83
CA LEU A 85 -13.10 -0.10 -2.38
C LEU A 85 -13.48 -1.46 -2.97
N GLN A 86 -13.30 -1.63 -4.29
CA GLN A 86 -13.55 -2.90 -4.95
C GLN A 86 -12.66 -4.03 -4.38
N ALA A 87 -11.42 -3.72 -3.99
CA ALA A 87 -10.53 -4.69 -3.36
C ALA A 87 -11.01 -5.06 -1.95
N PHE A 88 -11.52 -4.12 -1.16
CA PHE A 88 -12.11 -4.38 0.15
C PHE A 88 -13.36 -5.26 0.04
N GLU A 89 -14.27 -4.96 -0.88
CA GLU A 89 -15.47 -5.79 -1.15
C GLU A 89 -15.08 -7.23 -1.51
N GLN A 90 -14.15 -7.43 -2.45
CA GLN A 90 -13.69 -8.75 -2.86
C GLN A 90 -12.85 -9.48 -1.79
N ALA A 91 -12.24 -8.74 -0.87
CA ALA A 91 -11.55 -9.28 0.28
C ALA A 91 -12.52 -9.71 1.40
N GLY A 92 -13.80 -9.29 1.34
CA GLY A 92 -14.78 -9.51 2.40
C GLY A 92 -14.54 -8.59 3.60
N LEU A 93 -14.03 -7.38 3.35
CA LEU A 93 -13.72 -6.36 4.36
C LEU A 93 -14.64 -5.15 4.30
N ALA A 94 -15.61 -5.14 3.38
CA ALA A 94 -16.70 -4.17 3.38
C ALA A 94 -17.81 -4.68 4.31
N ASP A 95 -18.06 -3.95 5.41
CA ASP A 95 -19.29 -4.08 6.21
C ASP A 95 -20.43 -3.26 5.58
#